data_AF-A0A2V7GVM6-F1
#
_entry.id   AF-A0A2V7GVM6-F1
#
_cell.length_a   1.000
_cell.length_b   1.000
_cell.length_c   1.000
_cell.angle_alpha   90.00
_cell.angle_beta   90.00
_cell.angle_gamma   90.00
#
_symmetry.space_group_name_H-M   'P 1'
#
loop_
_entity.id
_entity.type
_entity.pdbx_description
1 polymer ?
#
loop_
_entity_poly.entity_id
_entity_poly.type
_entity_poly.pdbx_seq_one_letter_code
_entity_poly.pdbx_strand_id
1 'polypeptide(L)'
;MTGTIFPSASARSYWQVSRAPRYSLLFALPLLVFYQVLAVLLAHGPRSVRNGADVILQGLFTAVAGAWGPPLFMLCLIGGGLWLVVRDMHAHGSRLRGTVFATMLGESVALALVFGLCVGTVTSGVLGLLQMLSIGAGAGAEGRIDAWTHLMVSLGAGIYEELLFRVLLVGALAAGARALLGWRPMTAGVTATILGAAIFSAFHYIGPYGDRLDVYSFVF
;
A
#
# COMPACT_ATOMS: atom_id res chain seq x y z
N MET A 1 -33.39 38.13 27.13
CA MET A 1 -32.19 38.22 26.25
C MET A 1 -31.14 37.27 26.80
N THR A 2 -30.86 36.14 26.14
CA THR A 2 -29.58 35.41 26.27
C THR A 2 -29.50 34.28 25.23
N GLY A 3 -28.73 34.57 24.17
CA GLY A 3 -27.87 33.63 23.46
C GLY A 3 -28.50 32.40 22.79
N THR A 4 -29.04 32.56 21.59
CA THR A 4 -29.04 31.48 20.59
C THR A 4 -27.59 31.13 20.24
N ILE A 5 -27.15 29.95 20.68
CA ILE A 5 -25.90 29.34 20.26
C ILE A 5 -26.03 29.03 18.77
N PHE A 6 -25.39 29.81 17.90
CA PHE A 6 -25.24 29.43 16.50
C PHE A 6 -24.39 28.16 16.45
N PRO A 7 -24.85 27.06 15.80
CA PRO A 7 -23.97 25.93 15.54
C PRO A 7 -22.87 26.42 14.59
N SER A 8 -21.64 26.53 15.10
CA SER A 8 -20.48 26.81 14.28
C SER A 8 -20.37 25.74 13.20
N ALA A 9 -20.33 26.15 11.93
CA ALA A 9 -20.04 25.29 10.79
C ALA A 9 -18.89 24.34 11.13
N SER A 10 -19.14 23.03 11.13
CA SER A 10 -18.23 22.05 11.74
C SER A 10 -16.83 22.19 11.13
N ALA A 11 -15.85 22.58 11.95
CA ALA A 11 -14.46 22.37 11.58
C ALA A 11 -14.27 20.85 11.46
N ARG A 12 -14.21 20.33 10.23
CA ARG A 12 -13.95 18.91 9.98
C ARG A 12 -12.70 18.52 10.76
N SER A 13 -12.78 17.42 11.51
CA SER A 13 -11.67 16.92 12.30
C SER A 13 -10.48 16.58 11.39
N TYR A 14 -9.25 16.69 11.91
CA TYR A 14 -8.02 16.29 11.21
C TYR A 14 -8.19 14.94 10.50
N TRP A 15 -8.75 13.94 11.20
CA TRP A 15 -9.00 12.59 10.69
C TRP A 15 -9.90 12.52 9.47
N GLN A 16 -10.90 13.40 9.37
CA GLN A 16 -11.78 13.46 8.20
C GLN A 16 -11.09 14.15 7.03
N VAL A 17 -10.26 15.15 7.32
CA VAL A 17 -9.57 15.96 6.32
C VAL A 17 -8.41 15.17 5.70
N SER A 18 -7.59 14.48 6.50
CA SER A 18 -6.44 13.69 6.01
C SER A 18 -6.86 12.52 5.12
N ARG A 19 -8.06 11.95 5.35
CA ARG A 19 -8.65 10.88 4.52
C ARG A 19 -9.26 11.38 3.20
N ALA A 20 -9.49 12.69 3.05
CA ALA A 20 -10.08 13.20 1.81
C ALA A 20 -9.11 12.96 0.64
N PRO A 21 -9.61 12.66 -0.58
CA PRO A 21 -8.77 12.39 -1.75
C PRO A 21 -7.74 13.48 -2.02
N ARG A 22 -8.12 14.75 -1.84
CA ARG A 22 -7.21 15.90 -2.03
C ARG A 22 -6.01 15.92 -1.10
N TYR A 23 -6.07 15.30 0.08
CA TYR A 23 -4.93 15.24 1.00
C TYR A 23 -4.21 13.90 0.85
N SER A 24 -4.93 12.78 0.96
CA SER A 24 -4.35 11.43 0.88
C SER A 24 -3.63 11.16 -0.45
N LEU A 25 -4.26 11.46 -1.60
CA LEU A 25 -3.66 11.17 -2.92
C LEU A 25 -2.52 12.12 -3.25
N LEU A 26 -2.64 13.41 -2.91
CA LEU A 26 -1.55 14.37 -3.08
C LEU A 26 -0.37 14.06 -2.16
N PHE A 27 -0.61 13.50 -0.98
CA PHE A 27 0.44 13.07 -0.06
C PHE A 27 1.17 11.81 -0.55
N ALA A 28 0.46 10.88 -1.19
CA ALA A 28 1.05 9.68 -1.77
C ALA A 28 1.77 9.92 -3.11
N LEU A 29 1.36 10.93 -3.89
CA LEU A 29 1.89 11.20 -5.22
C LEU A 29 3.43 11.38 -5.26
N PRO A 30 4.09 12.12 -4.35
CA PRO A 30 5.54 12.21 -4.30
C PRO A 30 6.23 10.86 -4.11
N LEU A 31 5.65 9.95 -3.33
CA LEU A 31 6.19 8.61 -3.12
C LEU A 31 6.12 7.79 -4.42
N LEU A 32 5.03 7.92 -5.18
CA LEU A 32 4.87 7.26 -6.49
C LEU A 32 5.90 7.80 -7.48
N VAL A 33 6.04 9.12 -7.56
CA VAL A 33 7.05 9.74 -8.44
C VAL A 33 8.45 9.28 -8.06
N PHE A 34 8.77 9.24 -6.76
CA PHE A 34 10.08 8.84 -6.29
C PHE A 34 10.37 7.35 -6.59
N TYR A 35 9.39 6.47 -6.37
CA TYR A 35 9.47 5.08 -6.80
C TYR A 35 9.78 4.96 -8.30
N GLN A 36 9.04 5.68 -9.15
CA GLN A 36 9.20 5.58 -10.61
C GLN A 36 10.54 6.14 -11.08
N VAL A 37 11.02 7.23 -10.47
CA VAL A 37 12.35 7.77 -10.76
C VAL A 37 13.42 6.75 -10.39
N LEU A 38 13.34 6.15 -9.19
CA LEU A 38 14.29 5.10 -8.79
C LEU A 38 14.19 3.88 -9.70
N ALA A 39 12.99 3.45 -10.09
CA ALA A 39 12.79 2.32 -11.00
C ALA A 39 13.46 2.54 -12.36
N VAL A 40 13.41 3.76 -12.89
CA VAL A 40 14.11 4.11 -14.13
C VAL A 40 15.62 4.17 -13.93
N LEU A 41 16.09 4.81 -12.86
CA LEU A 41 17.53 4.98 -12.59
C LEU A 41 18.23 3.66 -12.24
N LEU A 42 17.52 2.72 -11.62
CA LEU A 42 18.06 1.45 -11.16
C LEU A 42 17.80 0.29 -12.13
N ALA A 43 17.13 0.53 -13.26
CA ALA A 43 16.86 -0.47 -14.29
C ALA A 43 18.14 -0.89 -15.06
N HIS A 44 18.94 -1.77 -14.47
CA HIS A 44 20.16 -2.29 -15.08
C HIS A 44 19.95 -3.69 -15.67
N GLY A 45 19.62 -3.75 -16.95
CA GLY A 45 19.60 -4.99 -17.74
C GLY A 45 18.43 -5.95 -17.44
N PRO A 46 18.51 -7.21 -17.90
CA PRO A 46 17.40 -8.18 -17.87
C PRO A 46 17.02 -8.71 -16.48
N ARG A 47 17.65 -8.21 -15.40
CA ARG A 47 17.36 -8.55 -14.01
C ARG A 47 17.03 -7.32 -13.17
N SER A 48 16.38 -6.32 -13.74
CA SER A 48 15.93 -5.16 -12.98
C SER A 48 14.90 -5.59 -11.93
N VAL A 49 15.24 -5.37 -10.66
CA VAL A 49 14.35 -5.67 -9.54
C VAL A 49 13.23 -4.63 -9.53
N ARG A 50 11.99 -5.08 -9.40
CA ARG A 50 10.80 -4.23 -9.27
C ARG A 50 9.88 -4.84 -8.21
N ASN A 51 8.98 -4.02 -7.67
CA ASN A 51 7.95 -4.53 -6.79
C ASN A 51 7.02 -5.51 -7.55
N GLY A 52 6.63 -6.62 -6.91
CA GLY A 52 5.81 -7.66 -7.54
C GLY A 52 4.43 -7.16 -7.97
N ALA A 53 3.77 -6.35 -7.14
CA ALA A 53 2.45 -5.79 -7.47
C ALA A 53 2.53 -4.80 -8.64
N ASP A 54 3.61 -4.03 -8.75
CA ASP A 54 3.89 -3.17 -9.91
C ASP A 54 4.00 -4.00 -11.20
N VAL A 55 4.77 -5.10 -11.16
CA VAL A 55 4.91 -6.01 -12.31
C VAL A 55 3.57 -6.62 -12.72
N ILE A 56 2.75 -7.06 -11.78
CA ILE A 56 1.43 -7.64 -12.05
C ILE A 56 0.51 -6.60 -12.68
N LEU A 57 0.36 -5.43 -12.06
CA LEU A 57 -0.55 -4.37 -12.51
C LEU A 57 -0.18 -3.87 -13.90
N GLN A 58 1.11 -3.58 -14.14
CA GLN A 58 1.57 -3.17 -15.47
C GLN A 58 1.52 -4.32 -16.48
N GLY A 59 1.75 -5.55 -16.03
CA GLY A 59 1.62 -6.75 -16.85
C GLY A 59 0.21 -6.94 -17.43
N LEU A 60 -0.83 -6.70 -16.63
CA LEU A 60 -2.22 -6.73 -17.09
C LEU A 60 -2.48 -5.71 -18.21
N PHE A 61 -1.98 -4.49 -18.05
CA PHE A 61 -2.10 -3.47 -19.10
C PHE A 61 -1.26 -3.80 -20.33
N THR A 62 -0.09 -4.43 -20.14
CA THR A 62 0.78 -4.87 -21.23
C THR A 62 0.14 -6.01 -22.02
N ALA A 63 -0.59 -6.92 -21.36
CA ALA A 63 -1.33 -7.99 -22.02
C ALA A 63 -2.43 -7.45 -22.96
N VAL A 64 -3.02 -6.29 -22.64
CA VAL A 64 -4.11 -5.68 -23.43
C VAL A 64 -3.60 -4.67 -24.46
N ALA A 65 -2.62 -3.84 -24.09
CA ALA A 65 -2.16 -2.69 -24.89
C ALA A 65 -0.70 -2.82 -25.39
N GLY A 66 -0.05 -3.96 -25.17
CA GLY A 66 1.33 -4.19 -25.58
C GLY A 66 2.31 -3.19 -24.95
N ALA A 67 3.19 -2.62 -25.76
CA ALA A 67 4.17 -1.62 -25.33
C ALA A 67 3.53 -0.35 -24.71
N TRP A 68 2.26 -0.06 -25.04
CA TRP A 68 1.51 1.05 -24.45
C TRP A 68 0.94 0.73 -23.06
N GLY A 69 1.06 -0.51 -22.59
CA GLY A 69 0.52 -0.94 -21.30
C GLY A 69 1.01 -0.12 -20.10
N PRO A 70 2.33 -0.08 -19.83
CA PRO A 70 2.87 0.69 -18.71
C PRO A 70 2.51 2.19 -18.72
N PRO A 71 2.65 2.95 -19.83
CA PRO A 71 2.25 4.36 -19.83
C PRO A 71 0.73 4.53 -19.70
N LEU A 72 -0.09 3.63 -20.27
CA LEU A 72 -1.54 3.66 -20.09
C LEU A 72 -1.93 3.40 -18.63
N PHE A 73 -1.30 2.44 -17.97
CA PHE A 73 -1.49 2.19 -16.54
C PHE A 73 -1.18 3.44 -15.71
N MET A 74 -0.04 4.09 -15.97
CA MET A 74 0.34 5.31 -15.27
C MET A 74 -0.64 6.47 -15.54
N LEU A 75 -1.12 6.60 -16.76
CA LEU A 75 -2.15 7.57 -17.12
C LEU A 75 -3.46 7.32 -16.35
N CYS A 76 -3.91 6.06 -16.27
CA CYS A 76 -5.11 5.70 -15.52
C CYS A 76 -4.92 5.95 -14.01
N LEU A 77 -3.77 5.58 -13.44
CA LEU A 77 -3.48 5.72 -12.02
C LEU A 77 -3.38 7.20 -11.62
N ILE A 78 -2.51 7.96 -12.27
CA ILE A 78 -2.30 9.38 -11.96
C ILE A 78 -3.52 10.20 -12.39
N GLY A 79 -4.05 9.98 -13.60
CA GLY A 79 -5.21 10.69 -14.12
C GLY A 79 -6.46 10.45 -13.29
N GLY A 80 -6.74 9.20 -12.93
CA GLY A 80 -7.85 8.85 -12.04
C GLY A 80 -7.67 9.44 -10.64
N GLY A 81 -6.46 9.38 -10.08
CA GLY A 81 -6.15 9.99 -8.79
C GLY A 81 -6.33 11.50 -8.79
N LEU A 82 -5.80 12.21 -9.79
CA LEU A 82 -5.97 13.66 -9.94
C LEU A 82 -7.42 14.04 -10.20
N TRP A 83 -8.17 13.24 -10.97
CA TRP A 83 -9.59 13.46 -11.15
C TRP A 83 -10.36 13.38 -9.82
N LEU A 84 -10.04 12.42 -8.96
CA LEU A 84 -10.62 12.33 -7.61
C LEU A 84 -10.25 13.53 -6.73
N VAL A 85 -9.01 14.00 -6.80
CA VAL A 85 -8.55 15.22 -6.11
C VAL A 85 -9.35 16.43 -6.57
N VAL A 86 -9.43 16.67 -7.88
CA VAL A 86 -10.14 17.81 -8.47
C VAL A 86 -11.62 17.74 -8.12
N ARG A 87 -12.25 16.56 -8.23
CA ARG A 87 -13.65 16.36 -7.83
C ARG A 87 -13.89 16.70 -6.37
N ASP A 88 -13.02 16.27 -5.46
CA ASP A 88 -13.14 16.60 -4.04
C ASP A 88 -12.93 18.09 -3.77
N MET A 89 -11.98 18.74 -4.45
CA MET A 89 -11.73 20.17 -4.33
C MET A 89 -12.91 21.01 -4.84
N HIS A 90 -13.60 20.57 -5.90
CA HIS A 90 -14.82 21.24 -6.36
C HIS A 90 -15.97 21.09 -5.37
N ALA A 91 -16.15 19.91 -4.75
CA ALA A 91 -17.25 19.67 -3.82
C ALA A 91 -17.07 20.37 -2.46
N HIS A 92 -15.83 20.59 -2.03
CA HIS A 92 -15.51 20.94 -0.64
C HIS A 92 -14.54 22.12 -0.48
N GLY A 93 -14.12 22.74 -1.59
CA GLY A 93 -13.18 23.85 -1.63
C GLY A 93 -11.73 23.42 -1.92
N SER A 94 -10.99 24.34 -2.55
CA SER A 94 -9.62 24.12 -3.06
C SER A 94 -8.50 24.52 -2.09
N ARG A 95 -8.83 25.04 -0.89
CA ARG A 95 -7.82 25.53 0.06
C ARG A 95 -7.13 24.37 0.78
N LEU A 96 -5.95 24.00 0.28
CA LEU A 96 -5.06 23.07 0.94
C LEU A 96 -4.30 23.75 2.08
N ARG A 97 -4.14 23.04 3.19
CA ARG A 97 -3.41 23.53 4.38
C ARG A 97 -2.14 22.72 4.52
N GLY A 98 -0.98 23.38 4.38
CA GLY A 98 0.33 22.75 4.53
C GLY A 98 0.52 22.06 5.88
N THR A 99 -0.09 22.59 6.94
CA THR A 99 -0.07 22.00 8.29
C THR A 99 -0.69 20.60 8.33
N VAL A 100 -1.69 20.31 7.48
CA VAL A 100 -2.29 18.96 7.41
C VAL A 100 -1.29 17.98 6.83
N PHE A 101 -0.57 18.33 5.76
CA PHE A 101 0.48 17.49 5.19
C PHE A 101 1.64 17.26 6.16
N ALA A 102 2.06 18.31 6.89
CA ALA A 102 3.10 18.18 7.92
C ALA A 102 2.65 17.25 9.07
N THR A 103 1.37 17.34 9.47
CA THR A 103 0.80 16.46 10.51
C THR A 103 0.71 15.03 10.00
N MET A 104 0.27 14.81 8.75
CA MET A 104 0.23 13.49 8.11
C MET A 104 1.62 12.87 8.01
N LEU A 105 2.65 13.67 7.68
CA LEU A 105 4.03 13.20 7.66
C LEU A 105 4.50 12.80 9.05
N GLY A 106 4.31 13.66 10.05
CA GLY A 106 4.67 13.37 11.44
C GLY A 106 3.98 12.12 11.98
N GLU A 107 2.67 11.99 11.73
CA GLU A 107 1.89 10.81 12.09
C GLU A 107 2.40 9.55 11.37
N SER A 108 2.63 9.62 10.06
CA SER A 108 3.08 8.47 9.26
C SER A 108 4.47 8.01 9.71
N VAL A 109 5.39 8.93 10.00
CA VAL A 109 6.72 8.62 10.54
C VAL A 109 6.60 7.99 11.93
N ALA A 110 5.78 8.56 12.82
CA ALA A 110 5.57 8.00 14.14
C ALA A 110 4.97 6.59 14.08
N LEU A 111 3.94 6.39 13.24
CA LEU A 111 3.33 5.07 13.03
C LEU A 111 4.33 4.09 12.41
N ALA A 112 5.10 4.49 11.39
CA ALA A 112 6.10 3.62 10.77
C ALA A 112 7.19 3.21 11.77
N LEU A 113 7.64 4.11 12.64
CA LEU A 113 8.60 3.79 13.70
C LEU A 113 8.00 2.85 14.75
N VAL A 114 6.78 3.14 15.23
CA VAL A 114 6.10 2.30 16.22
C VAL A 114 5.82 0.91 15.65
N PHE A 115 5.21 0.81 14.48
CA PHE A 115 4.96 -0.48 13.84
C PHE A 115 6.25 -1.19 13.46
N GLY A 116 7.24 -0.49 12.90
CA GLY A 116 8.53 -1.08 12.56
C GLY A 116 9.24 -1.67 13.78
N LEU A 117 9.24 -0.96 14.91
CA LEU A 117 9.80 -1.45 16.16
C LEU A 117 8.96 -2.58 16.77
N CYS A 118 7.64 -2.44 16.83
CA CYS A 118 6.76 -3.45 17.42
C CYS A 118 6.77 -4.74 16.60
N VAL A 119 6.57 -4.66 15.29
CA VAL A 119 6.64 -5.82 14.40
C VAL A 119 8.05 -6.38 14.43
N GLY A 120 9.08 -5.57 14.19
CA GLY A 120 10.47 -6.04 14.18
C GLY A 120 10.90 -6.74 15.47
N THR A 121 10.51 -6.23 16.65
CA THR A 121 10.82 -6.86 17.94
C THR A 121 10.03 -8.16 18.15
N VAL A 122 8.75 -8.20 17.79
CA VAL A 122 7.93 -9.43 17.87
C VAL A 122 8.47 -10.48 16.91
N THR A 123 8.74 -10.11 15.66
CA THR A 123 9.35 -10.99 14.64
C THR A 123 10.68 -11.53 15.12
N SER A 124 11.58 -10.67 15.60
CA SER A 124 12.91 -11.08 16.06
C SER A 124 12.85 -11.93 17.33
N GLY A 125 11.93 -11.65 18.25
CA GLY A 125 11.73 -12.44 19.46
C GLY A 125 11.17 -13.82 19.14
N VAL A 126 10.20 -13.91 18.24
CA VAL A 126 9.62 -15.17 17.76
C VAL A 126 10.65 -15.95 16.94
N LEU A 127 11.36 -15.31 16.00
CA LEU A 127 12.44 -15.92 15.23
C LEU A 127 13.56 -16.43 16.13
N GLY A 128 14.02 -15.62 17.09
CA GLY A 128 15.06 -16.02 18.03
C GLY A 128 14.64 -17.23 18.87
N LEU A 129 13.39 -17.28 19.32
CA LEU A 129 12.85 -18.42 20.06
C LEU A 129 12.72 -19.68 19.17
N LEU A 130 12.22 -19.54 17.94
CA LEU A 130 12.03 -20.65 17.01
C LEU A 130 13.35 -21.15 16.39
N GLN A 131 14.34 -20.27 16.19
CA GLN A 131 15.70 -20.62 15.79
C GLN A 131 16.45 -21.33 16.92
N MET A 132 16.21 -20.95 18.18
CA MET A 132 16.74 -21.67 19.34
C MET A 132 16.13 -23.07 19.48
N LEU A 133 14.89 -23.27 19.00
CA LEU A 133 14.20 -24.56 18.94
C LEU A 133 14.47 -25.36 17.66
N SER A 134 15.03 -24.73 16.62
CA SER A 134 15.42 -25.39 15.37
C SER A 134 16.95 -25.43 15.24
N ILE A 135 17.56 -26.52 15.71
CA ILE A 135 18.94 -26.85 15.33
C ILE A 135 18.92 -27.25 13.84
N GLY A 136 19.12 -26.26 12.97
CA GLY A 136 19.37 -26.47 11.55
C GLY A 136 18.29 -25.88 10.62
N ALA A 137 18.43 -24.60 10.29
CA ALA A 137 17.98 -24.08 8.99
C ALA A 137 18.78 -22.80 8.69
N GLY A 138 19.72 -22.94 7.75
CA GLY A 138 20.68 -21.90 7.40
C GLY A 138 20.03 -20.61 6.92
N ALA A 139 20.54 -19.50 7.45
CA ALA A 139 20.31 -18.16 6.94
C ALA A 139 20.72 -18.10 5.45
N GLY A 140 19.73 -18.00 4.56
CA GLY A 140 19.93 -17.68 3.16
C GLY A 140 20.31 -16.21 3.02
N ALA A 141 21.60 -15.92 3.21
CA ALA A 141 22.19 -14.65 2.78
C ALA A 141 22.40 -14.70 1.26
N GLU A 142 21.35 -14.46 0.47
CA GLU A 142 21.45 -14.39 -0.99
C GLU A 142 21.22 -12.96 -1.49
N GLY A 143 22.31 -12.35 -1.99
CA GLY A 143 22.32 -11.10 -2.76
C GLY A 143 22.06 -9.84 -1.94
N ARG A 144 23.12 -9.11 -1.54
CA ARG A 144 22.94 -7.75 -1.02
C ARG A 144 22.33 -6.87 -2.11
N ILE A 145 21.01 -6.70 -2.07
CA ILE A 145 20.31 -5.66 -2.81
C ILE A 145 20.87 -4.32 -2.28
N ASP A 146 21.21 -3.41 -3.18
CA ASP A 146 21.72 -2.09 -2.78
C ASP A 146 20.66 -1.31 -1.98
N ALA A 147 21.09 -0.43 -1.08
CA ALA A 147 20.20 0.34 -0.21
C ALA A 147 19.15 1.13 -1.02
N TRP A 148 19.51 1.65 -2.19
CA TRP A 148 18.56 2.37 -3.06
C TRP A 148 17.53 1.45 -3.70
N THR A 149 17.93 0.22 -4.03
CA THR A 149 16.99 -0.79 -4.55
C THR A 149 16.05 -1.29 -3.45
N HIS A 150 16.55 -1.47 -2.22
CA HIS A 150 15.69 -1.74 -1.06
C HIS A 150 14.68 -0.63 -0.82
N LEU A 151 15.12 0.63 -0.84
CA LEU A 151 14.25 1.79 -0.67
C LEU A 151 13.18 1.83 -1.78
N MET A 152 13.58 1.66 -3.03
CA MET A 152 12.68 1.60 -4.17
C MET A 152 11.63 0.48 -3.99
N VAL A 153 12.04 -0.76 -3.72
CA VAL A 153 11.08 -1.87 -3.55
C VAL A 153 10.16 -1.63 -2.36
N SER A 154 10.65 -1.01 -1.28
CA SER A 154 9.84 -0.64 -0.10
C SER A 154 8.79 0.42 -0.41
N LEU A 155 9.13 1.44 -1.22
CA LEU A 155 8.16 2.42 -1.73
C LEU A 155 7.14 1.75 -2.64
N GLY A 156 7.60 0.82 -3.48
CA GLY A 156 6.74 0.00 -4.33
C GLY A 156 5.73 -0.81 -3.52
N ALA A 157 6.17 -1.44 -2.43
CA ALA A 157 5.30 -2.18 -1.52
C ALA A 157 4.26 -1.25 -0.87
N GLY A 158 4.69 -0.08 -0.38
CA GLY A 158 3.77 0.90 0.22
C GLY A 158 2.68 1.42 -0.73
N ILE A 159 2.89 1.41 -2.05
CA ILE A 159 1.96 1.99 -3.03
C ILE A 159 1.24 0.92 -3.85
N TYR A 160 2.01 0.08 -4.56
CA TYR A 160 1.46 -0.88 -5.50
C TYR A 160 0.82 -2.07 -4.80
N GLU A 161 1.40 -2.56 -3.71
CA GLU A 161 0.77 -3.65 -2.95
C GLU A 161 -0.48 -3.16 -2.21
N GLU A 162 -0.46 -1.95 -1.65
CA GLU A 162 -1.66 -1.32 -1.09
C GLU A 162 -2.78 -1.23 -2.13
N LEU A 163 -2.46 -0.75 -3.33
CA LEU A 163 -3.42 -0.67 -4.44
C LEU A 163 -3.94 -2.05 -4.85
N LEU A 164 -3.06 -3.02 -5.10
CA LEU A 164 -3.45 -4.33 -5.60
C LEU A 164 -4.22 -5.14 -4.56
N PHE A 165 -3.68 -5.27 -3.34
CA PHE A 165 -4.21 -6.22 -2.36
C PHE A 165 -5.29 -5.61 -1.48
N ARG A 166 -5.17 -4.35 -1.05
CA ARG A 166 -6.14 -3.76 -0.12
C ARG A 166 -7.23 -3.00 -0.84
N VAL A 167 -6.89 -2.16 -1.82
CA VAL A 167 -7.89 -1.39 -2.55
C VAL A 167 -8.64 -2.27 -3.55
N LEU A 168 -7.93 -2.95 -4.44
CA LEU A 168 -8.56 -3.72 -5.51
C LEU A 168 -9.05 -5.09 -5.02
N LEU A 169 -8.19 -5.94 -4.47
CA LEU A 169 -8.57 -7.31 -4.09
C LEU A 169 -9.56 -7.34 -2.92
N VAL A 170 -9.22 -6.79 -1.76
CA VAL A 170 -10.15 -6.78 -0.60
C VAL A 170 -11.43 -6.02 -0.94
N GLY A 171 -11.34 -4.89 -1.66
CA GLY A 171 -12.50 -4.14 -2.14
C GLY A 171 -13.41 -4.97 -3.05
N ALA A 172 -12.85 -5.68 -4.03
CA ALA A 172 -13.60 -6.54 -4.94
C ALA A 172 -14.22 -7.74 -4.22
N LEU A 173 -13.49 -8.40 -3.31
CA LEU A 173 -14.01 -9.51 -2.50
C LEU A 173 -15.18 -9.07 -1.63
N ALA A 174 -15.04 -7.94 -0.92
CA ALA A 174 -16.11 -7.42 -0.07
C ALA A 174 -17.32 -6.97 -0.89
N ALA A 175 -17.11 -6.29 -2.02
CA ALA A 175 -18.18 -5.88 -2.92
C ALA A 175 -18.91 -7.09 -3.53
N GLY A 176 -18.16 -8.09 -4.01
CA GLY A 176 -18.68 -9.33 -4.57
C GLY A 176 -19.49 -10.14 -3.55
N ALA A 177 -18.98 -10.31 -2.33
CA ALA A 177 -19.72 -10.98 -1.26
C ALA A 177 -21.05 -10.28 -0.94
N ARG A 178 -21.09 -8.94 -0.99
CA ARG A 178 -22.32 -8.18 -0.77
C ARG A 178 -23.28 -8.28 -1.96
N ALA A 179 -22.77 -8.14 -3.17
CA ALA A 179 -23.59 -8.10 -4.38
C ALA A 179 -24.13 -9.47 -4.79
N LEU A 180 -23.33 -10.52 -4.65
CA LEU A 180 -23.65 -11.87 -5.13
C LEU A 180 -24.23 -12.76 -4.03
N LEU A 181 -23.76 -12.62 -2.79
CA LEU A 181 -24.16 -13.49 -1.67
C LEU A 181 -25.08 -12.80 -0.65
N GLY A 182 -25.33 -11.49 -0.80
CA GLY A 182 -26.19 -10.73 0.10
C GLY A 182 -25.63 -10.57 1.53
N TRP A 183 -24.32 -10.71 1.71
CA TRP A 183 -23.70 -10.65 3.03
C TRP A 183 -23.79 -9.25 3.67
N ARG A 184 -23.86 -9.22 5.00
CA ARG A 184 -23.81 -7.97 5.76
C ARG A 184 -22.43 -7.30 5.60
N PRO A 185 -22.34 -5.96 5.68
CA PRO A 185 -21.08 -5.24 5.45
C PRO A 185 -19.92 -5.71 6.34
N MET A 186 -20.18 -5.96 7.62
CA MET A 186 -19.15 -6.42 8.56
C MET A 186 -18.61 -7.81 8.21
N THR A 187 -19.51 -8.77 7.92
CA THR A 187 -19.11 -10.15 7.58
C THR A 187 -18.39 -10.20 6.26
N ALA A 188 -18.85 -9.44 5.26
CA ALA A 188 -18.17 -9.29 3.98
C ALA A 188 -16.77 -8.66 4.15
N GLY A 189 -16.66 -7.59 4.94
CA GLY A 189 -15.39 -6.92 5.20
C GLY A 189 -14.38 -7.82 5.90
N VAL A 190 -14.76 -8.44 7.02
CA VAL A 190 -13.87 -9.34 7.79
C VAL A 190 -13.41 -10.51 6.92
N THR A 191 -14.34 -11.17 6.21
CA THR A 191 -13.98 -12.31 5.37
C THR A 191 -13.07 -11.89 4.21
N ALA A 192 -13.37 -10.76 3.55
CA ALA A 192 -12.53 -10.23 2.49
C ALA A 192 -11.12 -9.87 2.98
N THR A 193 -10.99 -9.31 4.18
CA THR A 193 -9.68 -9.02 4.79
C THR A 193 -8.91 -10.30 5.08
N ILE A 194 -9.53 -11.32 5.66
CA ILE A 194 -8.86 -12.60 5.96
C ILE A 194 -8.41 -13.29 4.67
N LEU A 195 -9.30 -13.40 3.67
CA LEU A 195 -8.96 -13.99 2.38
C LEU A 195 -7.90 -13.18 1.64
N GLY A 196 -8.02 -11.85 1.66
CA GLY A 196 -7.04 -10.94 1.05
C GLY A 196 -5.65 -11.09 1.69
N ALA A 197 -5.58 -11.22 3.01
CA ALA A 197 -4.33 -11.46 3.74
C ALA A 197 -3.71 -12.82 3.39
N ALA A 198 -4.52 -13.89 3.31
CA ALA A 198 -4.05 -15.21 2.91
C ALA A 198 -3.51 -15.21 1.47
N ILE A 199 -4.20 -14.53 0.54
CA ILE A 199 -3.73 -14.36 -0.83
C ILE A 199 -2.42 -13.55 -0.84
N PHE A 200 -2.37 -12.39 -0.16
CA PHE A 200 -1.17 -11.56 -0.06
C PHE A 200 0.05 -12.34 0.44
N SER A 201 -0.12 -13.14 1.50
CA SER A 201 0.94 -14.03 1.99
C SER A 201 1.37 -15.05 0.93
N ALA A 202 0.41 -15.72 0.25
CA ALA A 202 0.72 -16.65 -0.83
C ALA A 202 1.55 -16.03 -1.97
N PHE A 203 1.42 -14.73 -2.22
CA PHE A 203 2.20 -14.02 -3.24
C PHE A 203 3.69 -13.87 -2.91
N HIS A 204 4.10 -13.99 -1.65
CA HIS A 204 5.51 -13.89 -1.25
C HIS A 204 6.35 -15.10 -1.71
N TYR A 205 5.70 -16.19 -2.11
CA TYR A 205 6.35 -17.40 -2.61
C TYR A 205 6.53 -17.41 -4.13
N ILE A 206 6.11 -16.34 -4.82
CA ILE A 206 6.06 -16.29 -6.28
C ILE A 206 7.22 -15.43 -6.81
N GLY A 207 7.93 -15.96 -7.81
CA GLY A 207 8.96 -15.24 -8.55
C GLY A 207 10.40 -15.58 -8.11
N PRO A 208 11.41 -14.99 -8.77
CA PRO A 208 12.81 -15.35 -8.54
C PRO A 208 13.35 -15.02 -7.15
N TYR A 209 12.69 -14.10 -6.44
CA TYR A 209 13.04 -13.66 -5.09
C TYR A 209 11.98 -14.08 -4.05
N GLY A 210 11.15 -15.07 -4.39
CA GLY A 210 10.12 -15.56 -3.47
C GLY A 210 10.72 -16.33 -2.30
N ASP A 211 10.08 -16.24 -1.15
CA ASP A 211 10.45 -16.98 0.05
C ASP A 211 10.27 -18.49 -0.15
N ARG A 212 10.88 -19.28 0.73
CA ARG A 212 10.60 -20.72 0.79
C ARG A 212 9.32 -20.94 1.57
N LEU A 213 8.41 -21.74 1.00
CA LEU A 213 7.14 -22.05 1.65
C LEU A 213 7.38 -22.83 2.96
N ASP A 214 7.19 -22.13 4.06
CA ASP A 214 7.10 -22.67 5.42
C ASP A 214 5.77 -22.19 6.04
N VAL A 215 5.19 -22.97 6.95
CA VAL A 215 3.99 -22.54 7.69
C VAL A 215 4.27 -21.22 8.41
N TYR A 216 5.47 -21.07 8.97
CA TYR A 216 5.85 -19.85 9.68
C TYR A 216 5.86 -18.63 8.76
N SER A 217 6.58 -18.68 7.63
CA SER A 217 6.61 -17.57 6.68
C SER A 217 5.24 -17.28 6.05
N PHE A 218 4.30 -18.23 6.12
CA PHE A 218 2.97 -18.07 5.53
C PHE A 218 2.04 -17.34 6.48
N VAL A 219 2.15 -17.63 7.78
CA VAL A 219 1.33 -16.97 8.80
C VAL A 219 1.95 -15.66 9.29
N PHE A 220 3.24 -15.44 9.01
CA PHE A 220 4.02 -14.27 9.41
C PHE A 220 4.51 -13.50 8.19
#